data_AF-A0A3D4KC44-F1
#
_entry.id   AF-A0A3D4KC44-F1
#
_cell.length_a   1.000
_cell.length_b   1.000
_cell.length_c   1.000
_cell.angle_alpha   90.00
_cell.angle_beta   90.00
_cell.angle_gamma   90.00
#
_symmetry.space_group_name_H-M   'P 1'
#
loop_
_entity.id
_entity.type
_entity.pdbx_description
1 polymer ?
#
loop_
_entity_poly.entity_id
_entity_poly.type
_entity_poly.pdbx_seq_one_letter_code
_entity_poly.pdbx_strand_id
1 'polypeptide(L)'
;MTNNKSIAGYSMIELLLALVVGSVVLAAAYSSYNVVSVQFNSNSAETEITDMAMPTLRILERDLKMAGYRAIDAEIESDYAKIDNPLEITDSGTSSCCDSIRIIYDKALDERYRTNYYIQERTGLNRKALYMDRDKWSGTTWQNQFTGTIVADYIEDMQIEVEEFNDAGEPSLINMNLIFRSKSKTKKQNIFTKGNYLTGNYNFSATDNYLRKEFETSIWIRNLE
;
A
#
# COMPACT_ATOMS: atom_id res chain seq x y z
N MET A 1 66.30 12.37 -38.71
CA MET A 1 65.32 13.47 -38.65
C MET A 1 64.36 13.18 -37.51
N THR A 2 64.65 13.70 -36.31
CA THR A 2 63.73 13.62 -35.17
C THR A 2 63.22 15.03 -34.90
N ASN A 3 61.98 15.29 -35.27
CA ASN A 3 61.29 16.54 -35.00
C ASN A 3 61.16 16.72 -33.48
N ASN A 4 61.97 17.60 -32.89
CA ASN A 4 61.73 18.09 -31.54
C ASN A 4 60.48 18.96 -31.57
N LYS A 5 59.36 18.43 -31.07
CA LYS A 5 58.18 19.25 -30.76
C LYS A 5 58.54 20.19 -29.61
N SER A 6 58.40 21.50 -29.82
CA SER A 6 58.50 22.48 -28.76
C SER A 6 57.35 22.29 -27.77
N ILE A 7 57.66 22.23 -26.47
CA ILE A 7 56.67 22.25 -25.40
C ILE A 7 56.41 23.72 -25.08
N ALA A 8 55.25 24.24 -25.49
CA ALA A 8 54.81 25.59 -25.14
C ALA A 8 54.27 25.58 -23.70
N GLY A 9 54.79 26.46 -22.84
CA GLY A 9 54.27 26.68 -21.49
C GLY A 9 53.07 27.65 -21.48
N TYR A 10 52.12 27.44 -20.58
CA TYR A 10 50.97 28.33 -20.40
C TYR A 10 51.37 29.58 -19.60
N SER A 11 50.83 30.73 -19.99
CA SER A 11 50.93 31.97 -19.22
C SER A 11 50.00 31.92 -17.98
N MET A 12 50.33 32.71 -16.95
CA MET A 12 49.49 32.74 -15.73
C MET A 12 48.05 33.16 -16.01
N ILE A 13 47.82 34.08 -16.95
CA ILE A 13 46.46 34.55 -17.28
C ILE A 13 45.62 33.45 -17.94
N GLU A 14 46.23 32.59 -18.76
CA GLU A 14 45.54 31.44 -19.37
C GLU A 14 45.14 30.40 -18.30
N LEU A 15 46.01 30.13 -17.33
CA LEU A 15 45.69 29.27 -16.20
C LEU A 15 44.57 29.84 -15.32
N LEU A 16 44.57 31.16 -15.07
CA LEU A 16 43.51 31.82 -14.30
C LEU A 16 42.16 31.77 -15.03
N LEU A 17 42.12 32.08 -16.32
CA LEU A 17 40.91 31.99 -17.13
C LEU A 17 40.38 30.55 -17.20
N ALA A 18 41.26 29.57 -17.38
CA ALA A 18 40.88 28.16 -17.38
C ALA A 18 40.27 27.73 -16.03
N LEU A 19 40.83 28.18 -14.91
CA LEU A 19 40.33 27.89 -13.58
C LEU A 19 38.97 28.54 -13.33
N VAL A 20 38.78 29.79 -13.74
CA VAL A 20 37.50 30.50 -13.63
C VAL A 20 36.41 29.76 -14.41
N VAL A 21 36.63 29.46 -15.69
CA VAL A 21 35.64 28.75 -16.52
C VAL A 21 35.38 27.34 -15.97
N GLY A 22 36.42 26.62 -15.56
CA GLY A 22 36.28 25.30 -14.94
C GLY A 22 35.45 25.32 -13.65
N SER A 23 35.65 26.33 -12.80
CA SER A 23 34.89 26.48 -11.56
C SER A 23 33.40 26.72 -11.81
N VAL A 24 33.04 27.51 -12.81
CA VAL A 24 31.65 27.76 -13.21
C VAL A 24 30.98 26.48 -13.69
N VAL A 25 31.66 25.69 -14.52
CA VAL A 25 31.16 24.41 -15.02
C VAL A 25 30.97 23.39 -13.90
N LEU A 26 31.93 23.30 -12.96
CA LEU A 26 31.82 22.42 -11.80
C LEU A 26 30.68 22.82 -10.87
N ALA A 27 30.48 24.12 -10.62
CA ALA A 27 29.37 24.63 -9.83
C ALA A 27 28.01 24.28 -10.47
N ALA A 28 27.89 24.46 -11.80
CA ALA A 28 26.71 24.07 -12.54
C ALA A 28 26.46 22.55 -12.46
N ALA A 29 27.49 21.73 -12.69
CA ALA A 29 27.40 20.27 -12.64
C ALA A 29 26.98 19.77 -11.25
N TYR A 30 27.52 20.35 -10.18
CA TYR A 30 27.14 20.01 -8.81
C TYR A 30 25.66 20.31 -8.52
N SER A 31 25.17 21.47 -8.97
CA SER A 31 23.75 21.82 -8.87
C SER A 31 22.87 20.82 -9.62
N SER A 32 23.24 20.48 -10.86
CA SER A 32 22.53 19.48 -11.68
C SER A 32 22.49 18.11 -10.99
N TYR A 33 23.60 17.66 -10.41
CA TYR A 33 23.65 16.40 -9.67
C TYR A 33 22.67 16.38 -8.48
N ASN A 34 22.61 17.46 -7.70
CA ASN A 34 21.71 17.53 -6.56
C ASN A 34 20.25 17.36 -6.98
N VAL A 35 19.82 18.07 -8.02
CA VAL A 35 18.45 17.96 -8.57
C VAL A 35 18.15 16.52 -9.01
N VAL A 36 19.03 15.92 -9.79
CA VAL A 36 18.86 14.53 -10.27
C VAL A 36 18.80 13.54 -9.10
N SER A 37 19.65 13.73 -8.09
CA SER A 37 19.72 12.82 -6.95
C SER A 37 18.46 12.87 -6.06
N VAL A 38 17.82 14.04 -5.95
CA VAL A 38 16.54 14.18 -5.24
C VAL A 38 15.44 13.50 -6.05
N GLN A 39 15.39 13.74 -7.36
CA GLN A 39 14.40 13.10 -8.24
C GLN A 39 14.51 11.58 -8.22
N PHE A 40 15.73 11.04 -8.30
CA PHE A 40 15.98 9.61 -8.24
C PHE A 40 15.45 8.98 -6.94
N ASN A 41 15.70 9.63 -5.80
CA ASN A 41 15.25 9.14 -4.51
C ASN A 41 13.74 9.23 -4.33
N SER A 42 13.08 10.28 -4.85
CA SER A 42 11.62 10.36 -4.88
C SER A 42 11.01 9.25 -5.75
N ASN A 43 11.54 9.03 -6.96
CA ASN A 43 11.06 7.97 -7.85
C ASN A 43 11.27 6.58 -7.23
N SER A 44 12.44 6.35 -6.61
CA SER A 44 12.72 5.11 -5.90
C SER A 44 11.72 4.88 -4.75
N ALA A 45 11.40 5.92 -3.97
CA ALA A 45 10.41 5.82 -2.89
C ALA A 45 9.00 5.52 -3.42
N GLU A 46 8.63 6.08 -4.58
CA GLU A 46 7.35 5.80 -5.23
C GLU A 46 7.26 4.35 -5.74
N THR A 47 8.35 3.80 -6.29
CA THR A 47 8.44 2.39 -6.65
C THR A 47 8.33 1.50 -5.43
N GLU A 48 9.06 1.78 -4.34
CA GLU A 48 8.96 1.03 -3.08
C GLU A 48 7.52 0.93 -2.58
N ILE A 49 6.79 2.06 -2.60
CA ILE A 49 5.40 2.11 -2.17
C ILE A 49 4.51 1.28 -3.11
N THR A 50 4.68 1.42 -4.42
CA THR A 50 3.86 0.71 -5.42
C THR A 50 4.07 -0.81 -5.34
N ASP A 51 5.31 -1.25 -5.13
CA ASP A 51 5.67 -2.66 -4.96
C ASP A 51 5.03 -3.29 -3.71
N MET A 52 4.74 -2.49 -2.68
CA MET A 52 4.01 -2.95 -1.50
C MET A 52 2.49 -2.86 -1.69
N ALA A 53 2.00 -1.78 -2.29
CA ALA A 53 0.57 -1.51 -2.40
C ALA A 53 -0.13 -2.46 -3.37
N MET A 54 0.41 -2.65 -4.58
CA MET A 54 -0.22 -3.46 -5.63
C MET A 54 -0.50 -4.91 -5.23
N PRO A 55 0.45 -5.68 -4.66
CA PRO A 55 0.15 -7.04 -4.20
C PRO A 55 -0.85 -7.04 -3.04
N THR A 56 -0.79 -6.05 -2.14
CA THR A 56 -1.71 -5.93 -1.00
C THR A 56 -3.14 -5.72 -1.46
N LEU A 57 -3.37 -4.76 -2.36
CA LEU A 57 -4.68 -4.49 -2.97
C LEU A 57 -5.20 -5.74 -3.68
N ARG A 58 -4.38 -6.41 -4.49
CA ARG A 58 -4.80 -7.63 -5.20
C ARG A 58 -5.22 -8.76 -4.25
N ILE A 59 -4.56 -8.92 -3.11
CA ILE A 59 -4.94 -9.90 -2.09
C ILE A 59 -6.30 -9.53 -1.48
N LEU A 60 -6.46 -8.28 -1.05
CA LEU A 60 -7.69 -7.79 -0.45
C LEU A 60 -8.87 -7.84 -1.43
N GLU A 61 -8.69 -7.36 -2.66
CA GLU A 61 -9.69 -7.42 -3.73
C GLU A 61 -10.10 -8.85 -4.06
N ARG A 62 -9.14 -9.77 -4.17
CA ARG A 62 -9.43 -11.18 -4.46
C ARG A 62 -10.27 -11.78 -3.34
N ASP A 63 -9.86 -11.57 -2.09
CA ASP A 63 -10.55 -12.17 -0.95
C ASP A 63 -11.93 -11.51 -0.75
N LEU A 64 -12.07 -10.20 -1.00
CA LEU A 64 -13.36 -9.49 -0.99
C LEU A 64 -14.33 -10.00 -2.06
N LYS A 65 -13.84 -10.27 -3.28
CA LYS A 65 -14.66 -10.86 -4.35
C LYS A 65 -15.13 -12.28 -4.03
N MET A 66 -14.48 -12.96 -3.09
CA MET A 66 -14.91 -14.27 -2.60
C MET A 66 -15.90 -14.17 -1.44
N ALA A 67 -16.13 -12.99 -0.85
CA ALA A 67 -17.09 -12.82 0.23
C ALA A 67 -18.46 -13.40 -0.14
N GLY A 68 -19.02 -14.23 0.73
CA GLY A 68 -20.31 -14.89 0.53
C GLY A 68 -20.33 -16.01 -0.49
N TYR A 69 -19.21 -16.32 -1.15
CA TYR A 69 -19.16 -17.42 -2.10
C TYR A 69 -19.47 -18.74 -1.39
N ARG A 70 -20.46 -19.47 -1.93
CA ARG A 70 -20.83 -20.82 -1.51
C ARG A 70 -20.39 -21.80 -2.58
N ALA A 71 -19.68 -22.84 -2.17
CA ALA A 71 -19.41 -23.96 -3.05
C ALA A 71 -20.72 -24.71 -3.31
N ILE A 72 -21.14 -24.76 -4.56
CA ILE A 72 -22.28 -25.56 -5.04
C ILE A 72 -21.75 -26.55 -6.06
N ASP A 73 -22.17 -27.81 -5.97
CA ASP A 73 -21.99 -28.80 -7.03
C ASP A 73 -23.33 -29.06 -7.71
N ALA A 74 -23.32 -29.55 -8.95
CA ALA A 74 -24.50 -29.68 -9.82
C ALA A 74 -25.65 -30.49 -9.21
N GLU A 75 -25.37 -31.29 -8.17
CA GLU A 75 -26.33 -32.16 -7.49
C GLU A 75 -26.33 -32.01 -5.95
N ILE A 76 -25.43 -31.21 -5.37
CA ILE A 76 -25.17 -31.16 -3.92
C ILE A 76 -24.94 -29.72 -3.46
N GLU A 77 -25.75 -29.25 -2.50
CA GLU A 77 -25.46 -28.01 -1.76
C GLU A 77 -24.26 -28.22 -0.81
N SER A 78 -23.49 -27.16 -0.53
CA SER A 78 -22.48 -27.12 0.54
C SER A 78 -22.92 -27.90 1.78
N ASP A 79 -21.99 -28.64 2.42
CA ASP A 79 -22.25 -29.38 3.67
C ASP A 79 -22.66 -28.44 4.83
N TYR A 80 -22.52 -27.12 4.62
CA TYR A 80 -22.85 -26.08 5.57
C TYR A 80 -24.04 -25.23 5.11
N ALA A 81 -24.82 -24.77 6.10
CA ALA A 81 -25.90 -23.80 5.89
C ALA A 81 -25.41 -22.50 5.22
N LYS A 82 -26.36 -21.67 4.78
CA LYS A 82 -26.10 -20.32 4.25
C LYS A 82 -25.11 -19.56 5.17
N ILE A 83 -24.22 -18.79 4.57
CA ILE A 83 -23.27 -17.96 5.31
C ILE A 83 -24.04 -16.77 5.89
N ASP A 84 -24.06 -16.65 7.21
CA ASP A 84 -24.56 -15.47 7.91
C ASP A 84 -23.49 -14.38 7.95
N ASN A 85 -23.86 -13.14 7.66
CA ASN A 85 -22.98 -11.96 7.65
C ASN A 85 -21.62 -12.26 6.97
N PRO A 86 -21.64 -12.62 5.68
CA PRO A 86 -20.46 -13.01 4.91
C PRO A 86 -19.39 -11.93 4.82
N LEU A 87 -19.78 -10.68 5.03
CA LEU A 87 -18.89 -9.54 5.14
C LEU A 87 -19.25 -8.69 6.37
N GLU A 88 -18.24 -8.34 7.16
CA GLU A 88 -18.37 -7.34 8.23
C GLU A 88 -17.23 -6.33 8.10
N ILE A 89 -17.58 -5.04 8.06
CA ILE A 89 -16.65 -3.93 8.12
C ILE A 89 -16.77 -3.29 9.50
N THR A 90 -15.64 -3.13 10.18
CA THR A 90 -15.56 -2.41 11.45
C THR A 90 -14.86 -1.09 11.23
N ASP A 91 -15.63 -0.01 11.32
CA ASP A 91 -15.16 1.39 11.24
C ASP A 91 -14.43 1.78 12.53
N SER A 92 -13.24 2.35 12.37
CA SER A 92 -12.38 2.83 13.46
C SER A 92 -12.72 4.25 13.93
N GLY A 93 -13.61 4.94 13.22
CA GLY A 93 -14.08 6.29 13.52
C GLY A 93 -13.06 7.37 13.21
N THR A 94 -13.41 8.62 13.53
CA THR A 94 -12.63 9.81 13.14
C THR A 94 -11.35 10.05 13.96
N SER A 95 -11.20 9.36 15.09
CA SER A 95 -10.15 9.68 16.09
C SER A 95 -8.99 8.67 16.14
N SER A 96 -9.16 7.50 15.55
CA SER A 96 -8.15 6.45 15.52
C SER A 96 -8.20 5.69 14.21
N CYS A 97 -7.03 5.35 13.69
CA CYS A 97 -6.88 4.40 12.61
C CYS A 97 -6.87 2.97 13.19
N CYS A 98 -7.34 1.93 12.51
CA CYS A 98 -7.80 1.88 11.13
C CYS A 98 -8.97 0.91 11.01
N ASP A 99 -9.70 0.98 9.91
CA ASP A 99 -10.83 0.07 9.69
C ASP A 99 -10.33 -1.38 9.59
N SER A 100 -11.23 -2.33 9.83
CA SER A 100 -10.93 -3.75 9.67
C SER A 100 -12.06 -4.45 8.95
N ILE A 101 -11.73 -5.58 8.34
CA ILE A 101 -12.68 -6.32 7.51
C ILE A 101 -12.61 -7.81 7.79
N ARG A 102 -13.78 -8.41 7.92
CA ARG A 102 -13.96 -9.84 8.12
C ARG A 102 -14.75 -10.41 6.96
N ILE A 103 -14.20 -11.47 6.36
CA ILE A 103 -14.73 -12.09 5.16
C ILE A 103 -14.94 -13.58 5.42
N ILE A 104 -16.10 -14.10 5.03
CA ILE A 104 -16.43 -15.52 5.11
C ILE A 104 -16.77 -16.06 3.73
N TYR A 105 -16.19 -17.20 3.37
CA TYR A 105 -16.42 -17.86 2.09
C TYR A 105 -16.14 -19.38 2.16
N ASP A 106 -16.75 -20.13 1.25
CA ASP A 106 -16.52 -21.56 1.06
C ASP A 106 -15.47 -21.77 -0.04
N LYS A 107 -14.36 -22.45 0.25
CA LYS A 107 -13.37 -22.82 -0.77
C LYS A 107 -13.75 -24.11 -1.50
N ALA A 108 -14.44 -25.01 -0.81
CA ALA A 108 -14.95 -26.29 -1.29
C ALA A 108 -16.22 -26.66 -0.50
N LEU A 109 -16.89 -27.74 -0.86
CA LEU A 109 -18.15 -28.18 -0.24
C LEU A 109 -18.04 -28.37 1.29
N ASP A 110 -16.88 -28.82 1.77
CA ASP A 110 -16.58 -29.09 3.17
C ASP A 110 -15.56 -28.11 3.79
N GLU A 111 -15.15 -27.08 3.06
CA GLU A 111 -14.15 -26.10 3.50
C GLU A 111 -14.69 -24.67 3.53
N ARG A 112 -15.07 -24.20 4.72
CA ARG A 112 -15.43 -22.80 4.96
C ARG A 112 -14.32 -22.06 5.72
N TYR A 113 -13.95 -20.88 5.24
CA TYR A 113 -12.91 -20.05 5.83
C TYR A 113 -13.47 -18.70 6.26
N ARG A 114 -12.90 -18.18 7.36
CA ARG A 114 -13.07 -16.81 7.82
C ARG A 114 -11.72 -16.15 7.82
N THR A 115 -11.60 -15.01 7.14
CA THR A 115 -10.36 -14.22 7.10
C THR A 115 -10.64 -12.85 7.69
N ASN A 116 -9.79 -12.41 8.62
CA ASN A 116 -9.88 -11.11 9.27
C ASN A 116 -8.63 -10.28 8.93
N TYR A 117 -8.82 -9.10 8.38
CA TYR A 117 -7.76 -8.16 8.00
C TYR A 117 -7.83 -6.91 8.88
N TYR A 118 -6.71 -6.56 9.51
CA TYR A 118 -6.64 -5.44 10.45
C TYR A 118 -5.23 -4.85 10.48
N ILE A 119 -5.13 -3.55 10.78
CA ILE A 119 -3.84 -2.88 10.91
C ILE A 119 -3.45 -2.79 12.38
N GLN A 120 -2.18 -3.10 12.66
CA GLN A 120 -1.61 -2.92 13.99
C GLN A 120 -0.16 -2.44 13.90
N GLU A 121 0.31 -1.76 14.94
CA GLU A 121 1.72 -1.41 15.08
C GLU A 121 2.61 -2.66 15.16
N ARG A 122 3.77 -2.60 14.50
CA ARG A 122 4.81 -3.62 14.62
C ARG A 122 5.51 -3.50 15.96
N THR A 123 5.53 -4.59 16.72
CA THR A 123 6.24 -4.63 18.01
C THR A 123 7.70 -4.21 17.84
N GLY A 124 8.12 -3.16 18.55
CA GLY A 124 9.49 -2.65 18.52
C GLY A 124 9.86 -1.81 17.29
N LEU A 125 8.91 -1.49 16.40
CA LEU A 125 9.14 -0.67 15.21
C LEU A 125 8.13 0.48 15.14
N ASN A 126 8.58 1.67 14.74
CA ASN A 126 7.69 2.82 14.52
C ASN A 126 7.03 2.76 13.12
N ARG A 127 6.28 1.69 12.88
CA ARG A 127 5.50 1.47 11.64
C ARG A 127 4.35 0.49 11.91
N LYS A 128 3.27 0.63 11.16
CA LYS A 128 2.15 -0.32 11.20
C LYS A 128 2.25 -1.31 10.04
N ALA A 129 1.57 -2.43 10.20
CA ALA A 129 1.48 -3.50 9.23
C ALA A 129 0.04 -4.00 9.13
N LEU A 130 -0.31 -4.50 7.95
CA LEU A 130 -1.56 -5.21 7.73
C LEU A 130 -1.38 -6.66 8.16
N TYR A 131 -2.19 -7.10 9.11
CA TYR A 131 -2.24 -8.46 9.60
C TYR A 131 -3.46 -9.18 9.04
N MET A 132 -3.32 -10.50 8.95
CA MET A 132 -4.36 -11.43 8.55
C MET A 132 -4.42 -12.60 9.53
N ASP A 133 -5.62 -12.83 10.03
CA ASP A 133 -5.99 -14.06 10.73
C ASP A 133 -6.85 -14.91 9.81
N ARG A 134 -6.70 -16.23 9.90
CA ARG A 134 -7.59 -17.17 9.21
C ARG A 134 -8.03 -18.29 10.12
N ASP A 135 -9.33 -18.53 10.08
CA ASP A 135 -9.97 -19.64 10.74
C ASP A 135 -10.65 -20.55 9.71
N LYS A 136 -10.67 -21.85 9.98
CA LYS A 136 -11.44 -22.85 9.23
C LYS A 136 -12.66 -23.25 10.06
N TRP A 137 -13.81 -23.34 9.43
CA TRP A 137 -15.02 -23.85 10.06
C TRP A 137 -14.94 -25.36 10.23
N SER A 138 -15.34 -25.86 11.39
CA SER A 138 -15.40 -27.29 11.70
C SER A 138 -16.81 -27.90 11.58
N GLY A 139 -17.80 -27.12 11.14
CA GLY A 139 -19.22 -27.48 11.20
C GLY A 139 -19.95 -26.92 12.42
N THR A 140 -19.23 -26.65 13.51
CA THR A 140 -19.81 -26.12 14.76
C THR A 140 -19.06 -24.94 15.37
N THR A 141 -17.74 -24.89 15.16
CA THR A 141 -16.87 -23.84 15.72
C THR A 141 -15.81 -23.39 14.73
N TRP A 142 -15.35 -22.16 14.87
CA TRP A 142 -14.19 -21.63 14.15
C TRP A 142 -12.91 -22.14 14.79
N GLN A 143 -12.09 -22.82 13.99
CA GLN A 143 -10.79 -23.36 14.40
C GLN A 143 -9.69 -22.50 13.78
N ASN A 144 -8.80 -21.95 14.60
CA ASN A 144 -7.73 -21.10 14.11
C ASN A 144 -6.73 -21.90 13.26
N GLN A 145 -6.42 -21.40 12.07
CA GLN A 145 -5.32 -21.94 11.26
C GLN A 145 -4.03 -21.16 11.49
N PHE A 146 -4.15 -19.84 11.50
CA PHE A 146 -3.05 -18.93 11.80
C PHE A 146 -3.59 -17.58 12.25
N THR A 147 -2.80 -16.93 13.10
CA THR A 147 -3.08 -15.58 13.62
C THR A 147 -1.82 -14.72 13.47
N GLY A 148 -2.01 -13.44 13.19
CA GLY A 148 -0.95 -12.45 13.11
C GLY A 148 -0.05 -12.61 11.89
N THR A 149 -0.55 -13.17 10.79
CA THR A 149 0.23 -13.25 9.55
C THR A 149 0.35 -11.87 8.94
N ILE A 150 1.56 -11.45 8.59
CA ILE A 150 1.81 -10.17 7.94
C ILE A 150 1.49 -10.29 6.46
N VAL A 151 0.60 -9.44 5.97
CA VAL A 151 0.27 -9.31 4.54
C VAL A 151 1.10 -8.20 3.91
N ALA A 152 1.15 -7.05 4.58
CA ALA A 152 1.84 -5.87 4.11
C ALA A 152 2.49 -5.13 5.28
N ASP A 153 3.56 -4.40 4.99
CA ASP A 153 4.26 -3.57 5.95
C ASP A 153 4.23 -2.11 5.45
N TYR A 154 4.47 -1.15 6.34
CA TYR A 154 4.44 0.29 6.02
C TYR A 154 3.08 0.79 5.50
N ILE A 155 1.99 0.19 5.96
CA ILE A 155 0.65 0.75 5.81
C ILE A 155 0.43 1.76 6.94
N GLU A 156 -0.15 2.91 6.64
CA GLU A 156 -0.45 3.97 7.62
C GLU A 156 -1.93 4.05 7.92
N ASP A 157 -2.76 3.79 6.90
CA ASP A 157 -4.22 3.85 6.96
C ASP A 157 -4.87 2.82 6.03
N MET A 158 -6.03 2.33 6.46
CA MET A 158 -6.99 1.55 5.69
C MET A 158 -8.37 2.05 6.07
N GLN A 159 -9.13 2.47 5.08
CA GLN A 159 -10.51 2.89 5.21
C GLN A 159 -11.38 2.16 4.20
N ILE A 160 -12.59 1.84 4.62
CA ILE A 160 -13.53 1.07 3.82
C ILE A 160 -14.92 1.67 3.95
N GLU A 161 -15.57 1.92 2.83
CA GLU A 161 -16.95 2.42 2.79
C GLU A 161 -17.77 1.62 1.81
N VAL A 162 -19.01 1.32 2.19
CA VAL A 162 -19.96 0.70 1.29
C VAL A 162 -20.58 1.79 0.43
N GLU A 163 -20.39 1.70 -0.87
CA GLU A 163 -20.94 2.64 -1.84
C GLU A 163 -22.39 2.28 -2.20
N GLU A 164 -22.66 0.98 -2.39
CA GLU A 164 -23.98 0.48 -2.76
C GLU A 164 -24.38 -0.73 -1.94
N PHE A 165 -25.68 -0.82 -1.66
CA PHE A 165 -26.34 -1.98 -1.08
C PHE A 165 -27.30 -2.58 -2.11
N ASN A 166 -27.46 -3.89 -2.10
CA ASN A 166 -28.47 -4.57 -2.91
C ASN A 166 -29.86 -4.51 -2.26
N ASP A 167 -30.87 -5.07 -2.95
CA ASP A 167 -32.26 -5.10 -2.47
C ASP A 167 -32.45 -5.87 -1.15
N ALA A 168 -31.50 -6.76 -0.80
CA ALA A 168 -31.49 -7.49 0.46
C ALA A 168 -30.80 -6.73 1.60
N GLY A 169 -30.25 -5.54 1.34
CA GLY A 169 -29.51 -4.73 2.31
C GLY A 169 -28.07 -5.17 2.53
N GLU A 170 -27.52 -6.03 1.67
CA GLU A 170 -26.13 -6.48 1.71
C GLU A 170 -25.23 -5.57 0.84
N PRO A 171 -23.96 -5.35 1.22
CA PRO A 171 -23.02 -4.56 0.42
C PRO A 171 -22.78 -5.17 -0.98
N SER A 172 -22.98 -4.39 -2.04
CA SER A 172 -22.72 -4.80 -3.44
C SER A 172 -21.48 -4.13 -4.03
N LEU A 173 -21.22 -2.87 -3.68
CA LEU A 173 -20.05 -2.10 -4.12
C LEU A 173 -19.35 -1.48 -2.91
N ILE A 174 -18.04 -1.67 -2.82
CA ILE A 174 -17.22 -1.19 -1.71
C ILE A 174 -16.04 -0.40 -2.24
N ASN A 175 -15.81 0.77 -1.65
CA ASN A 175 -14.60 1.53 -1.86
C ASN A 175 -13.62 1.28 -0.73
N MET A 176 -12.37 1.03 -1.10
CA MET A 176 -11.27 0.83 -0.17
C MET A 176 -10.16 1.82 -0.48
N ASN A 177 -9.74 2.56 0.55
CA ASN A 177 -8.60 3.45 0.50
C ASN A 177 -7.48 2.93 1.40
N LEU A 178 -6.28 2.76 0.85
CA LEU A 178 -5.07 2.39 1.58
C LEU A 178 -4.02 3.48 1.45
N ILE A 179 -3.33 3.78 2.55
CA ILE A 179 -2.23 4.75 2.54
C ILE A 179 -0.94 4.02 2.92
N PHE A 180 0.05 4.09 2.04
CA PHE A 180 1.36 3.48 2.25
C PHE A 180 2.43 4.54 2.45
N ARG A 181 3.43 4.20 3.27
CA ARG A 181 4.63 5.01 3.51
C ARG A 181 5.86 4.35 2.87
N SER A 182 6.77 5.15 2.33
CA SER A 182 8.06 4.62 1.82
C SER A 182 8.89 4.01 2.95
N LYS A 183 9.72 3.02 2.60
CA LYS A 183 10.64 2.41 3.57
C LYS A 183 11.82 3.34 3.79
N SER A 184 12.32 3.89 2.69
CA SER A 184 13.45 4.80 2.66
C SER A 184 13.00 6.24 2.90
N LYS A 185 13.88 7.02 3.54
CA LYS A 185 13.67 8.45 3.69
C LYS A 185 13.93 9.18 2.37
N THR A 186 13.15 10.22 2.12
CA THR A 186 13.37 11.15 1.04
C THR A 186 14.37 12.24 1.43
N LYS A 187 15.18 12.71 0.46
CA LYS A 187 16.14 13.81 0.68
C LYS A 187 15.47 15.14 1.05
N LYS A 188 14.19 15.31 0.70
CA LYS A 188 13.36 16.45 1.06
C LYS A 188 12.30 16.02 2.07
N GLN A 189 11.95 16.91 2.99
CA GLN A 189 10.78 16.73 3.85
C GLN A 189 9.51 16.80 2.99
N ASN A 190 8.61 15.84 3.20
CA ASN A 190 7.30 15.81 2.57
C ASN A 190 6.25 16.24 3.58
N ILE A 191 5.26 16.97 3.09
CA ILE A 191 4.03 17.26 3.83
C ILE A 191 2.97 16.40 3.16
N PHE A 192 2.44 15.45 3.90
CA PHE A 192 1.31 14.65 3.48
C PHE A 192 0.09 15.08 4.29
N THR A 193 -1.01 15.33 3.59
CA THR A 193 -2.33 15.52 4.19
C THR A 193 -3.27 14.66 3.40
N LYS A 194 -3.99 13.76 4.08
CA LYS A 194 -4.98 12.91 3.43
C LYS A 194 -6.01 13.77 2.70
N GLY A 195 -6.35 13.38 1.47
CA GLY A 195 -7.39 14.06 0.70
C GLY A 195 -8.78 13.88 1.31
N ASN A 196 -9.53 14.99 1.48
CA ASN A 196 -10.92 14.95 1.99
C ASN A 196 -11.92 14.29 1.01
N TYR A 197 -11.49 14.03 -0.22
CA TYR A 197 -12.30 13.39 -1.27
C TYR A 197 -12.19 11.86 -1.26
N LEU A 198 -11.34 11.32 -0.39
CA LEU A 198 -11.09 9.89 -0.30
C LEU A 198 -12.07 9.25 0.68
N THR A 199 -12.32 7.98 0.44
CA THR A 199 -13.12 7.12 1.30
C THR A 199 -12.63 7.12 2.75
N GLY A 200 -13.60 7.16 3.68
CA GLY A 200 -13.36 7.05 5.11
C GLY A 200 -13.39 8.37 5.87
N ASN A 201 -13.40 8.24 7.20
CA ASN A 201 -13.65 9.35 8.13
C ASN A 201 -12.37 9.78 8.88
N TYR A 202 -11.34 8.93 8.90
CA TYR A 202 -10.08 9.21 9.56
C TYR A 202 -9.20 10.09 8.66
N ASN A 203 -8.88 11.29 9.14
CA ASN A 203 -7.99 12.23 8.46
C ASN A 203 -6.70 12.41 9.27
N PHE A 204 -5.55 12.32 8.60
CA PHE A 204 -4.27 12.60 9.22
C PHE A 204 -3.34 13.39 8.30
N SER A 205 -2.38 14.08 8.93
CA SER A 205 -1.29 14.74 8.24
C SER A 205 0.04 14.35 8.87
N ALA A 206 1.09 14.31 8.05
CA ALA A 206 2.43 13.96 8.46
C ALA A 206 3.45 14.85 7.76
N THR A 207 4.40 15.34 8.54
CA THR A 207 5.45 16.27 8.06
C THR A 207 6.82 15.68 8.39
N ASP A 208 7.28 14.75 7.56
CA ASP A 208 8.51 14.00 7.76
C ASP A 208 9.24 13.71 6.43
N ASN A 209 10.38 13.03 6.52
CA ASN A 209 11.15 12.63 5.33
C ASN A 209 10.67 11.30 4.76
N TYR A 210 9.39 10.94 4.83
CA TYR A 210 8.87 9.77 4.14
C TYR A 210 7.88 10.18 3.07
N LEU A 211 7.88 9.46 1.95
CA LEU A 211 6.84 9.62 0.94
C LEU A 211 5.62 8.83 1.39
N ARG A 212 4.43 9.39 1.20
CA ARG A 212 3.16 8.68 1.38
C ARG A 212 2.36 8.75 0.10
N LYS A 213 1.67 7.67 -0.22
CA LYS A 213 0.80 7.60 -1.40
C LYS A 213 -0.48 6.84 -1.06
N GLU A 214 -1.56 7.35 -1.60
CA GLU A 214 -2.92 6.83 -1.44
C GLU A 214 -3.22 5.91 -2.62
N PHE A 215 -3.92 4.81 -2.34
CA PHE A 215 -4.42 3.89 -3.34
C PHE A 215 -5.88 3.61 -3.05
N GLU A 216 -6.72 3.85 -4.03
CA GLU A 216 -8.16 3.66 -3.95
C GLU A 216 -8.58 2.61 -4.97
N THR A 217 -9.49 1.74 -4.57
CA THR A 217 -10.07 0.73 -5.44
C THR A 217 -11.53 0.49 -5.08
N SER A 218 -12.34 0.25 -6.10
CA SER A 218 -13.76 -0.10 -5.96
C SER A 218 -13.94 -1.57 -6.30
N ILE A 219 -14.57 -2.32 -5.39
CA ILE A 219 -14.75 -3.75 -5.51
C ILE A 219 -16.23 -4.08 -5.54
N TRP A 220 -16.65 -4.72 -6.63
CA TRP A 220 -17.98 -5.29 -6.75
C TRP A 220 -18.02 -6.71 -6.16
N ILE A 221 -18.97 -6.96 -5.26
CA ILE A 221 -19.15 -8.25 -4.58
C ILE A 221 -20.36 -8.96 -5.14
N ARG A 222 -20.12 -10.10 -5.78
CA ARG A 222 -21.13 -10.81 -6.58
C ARG A 222 -21.91 -11.86 -5.82
N ASN A 223 -21.30 -12.45 -4.79
CA ASN A 223 -21.91 -13.59 -4.12
C ASN A 223 -22.82 -13.16 -2.96
N LEU A 224 -23.07 -11.86 -2.81
CA LEU A 224 -23.95 -11.28 -1.79
C LEU A 224 -25.33 -10.92 -2.33
N GLU A 225 -25.56 -11.08 -3.64
CA GLU A 225 -26.86 -10.92 -4.31
C GLU A 225 -27.89 -12.00 -3.94
#